data_AF-A0A921ILQ0-F1
#
_entry.id   AF-A0A921ILQ0-F1
#
_cell.length_a   1.000
_cell.length_b   1.000
_cell.length_c   1.000
_cell.angle_alpha   90.00
_cell.angle_beta   90.00
_cell.angle_gamma   90.00
#
_symmetry.space_group_name_H-M   'P 1'
#
loop_
_entity.id
_entity.type
_entity.pdbx_description
1 polymer ?
#
loop_
_entity_poly.entity_id
_entity_poly.type
_entity_poly.pdbx_seq_one_letter_code
_entity_poly.pdbx_strand_id
1 'polypeptide(L)'
;MILSVLYLFLFLTAGFLAARRAVPDAGPAVLVPLGCGFGISMLALFPAVFALPFGFGKTCAALAAASALAVIGVLLYRHPGIFPVPKDKDCGAMWACLLPVALVTLYLLHTHILHNVDGTLHTGQSCYGDLPMHLGFIEYITQSGEFPPTYPLLGGEHRFGYPFLCETVSSIFRVLGADLRTAYLLPVIPAVFSVFGMFWQLARSVLGNAAKACLAFYLFFMGSGFGFFYFLRDAESFAGIFTGFYTTPTNYTTKNIIWVNPIVDLMIPQRATLFGWCILLPALYLLWRFCYEEQRRLWLPLTLLVLPLPLLHTHSALALVLLCLVGGIYTLFQYPRTRAVLPPWGGLALLCGIAWLVQMLPTVLAQSLDGQNMLRLHFNWVNAEADGSLKDNYFWFYIKNIGLVYLLLIPAWLHAARKQRWLYAGGLVIWALAECIVFQPNTYDNNKLLYVWHMLGCILVAQLLVDAALKIRSIPWRSLALGCTCVIATLGSVLTVTREVFSDYQHWSADEVALAQYIRENAASDALFLTSDSHTTPVFSLAGRRILCGSGSYVYYHGMDYTQEANAMHLLYEAPDESLLAQWGVDYVLFDSSVNAEFAADESWYAERYPLWYQNDSCRVYQITE
;
A
#
# COMPACT_ATOMS: atom_id res chain seq x y z
N MET A 1 13.25 -20.88 -3.08
CA MET A 1 12.56 -20.74 -1.76
C MET A 1 13.52 -20.51 -0.57
N ILE A 2 14.37 -21.46 -0.19
CA ILE A 2 15.25 -21.32 1.01
C ILE A 2 16.12 -20.06 0.95
N LEU A 3 16.73 -19.78 -0.21
CA LEU A 3 17.53 -18.59 -0.42
C LEU A 3 16.75 -17.30 -0.16
N SER A 4 15.51 -17.21 -0.66
CA SER A 4 14.62 -16.06 -0.45
C SER A 4 14.29 -15.83 1.02
N VAL A 5 14.05 -16.90 1.78
CA VAL A 5 13.80 -16.84 3.22
C VAL A 5 15.04 -16.35 3.97
N LEU A 6 16.22 -16.91 3.68
CA LEU A 6 17.49 -16.47 4.26
C LEU A 6 17.80 -15.01 3.93
N TYR A 7 17.51 -14.60 2.68
CA TYR A 7 17.66 -13.22 2.23
C TYR A 7 16.77 -12.27 3.03
N LEU A 8 15.49 -12.61 3.24
CA LEU A 8 14.62 -11.81 4.09
C LEU A 8 15.15 -11.73 5.54
N PHE A 9 15.57 -12.86 6.12
CA PHE A 9 16.15 -12.89 7.47
C PHE A 9 17.39 -12.01 7.61
N LEU A 10 18.24 -11.95 6.58
CA LEU A 10 19.39 -11.06 6.54
C LEU A 10 18.98 -9.59 6.70
N PHE A 11 18.00 -9.13 5.91
CA PHE A 11 17.52 -7.75 5.97
C PHE A 11 16.76 -7.45 7.27
N LEU A 12 15.97 -8.40 7.78
CA LEU A 12 15.32 -8.26 9.09
C LEU A 12 16.33 -8.20 10.23
N THR A 13 17.43 -8.94 10.15
CA THR A 13 18.53 -8.88 11.14
C THR A 13 19.23 -7.52 11.10
N ALA A 14 19.57 -7.04 9.90
CA ALA A 14 20.11 -5.69 9.72
C ALA A 14 19.15 -4.63 10.28
N GLY A 15 17.86 -4.78 9.99
CA GLY A 15 16.79 -3.90 10.48
C GLY A 15 16.66 -3.89 12.00
N PHE A 16 16.67 -5.07 12.63
CA PHE A 16 16.63 -5.21 14.09
C PHE A 16 17.84 -4.56 14.76
N LEU A 17 19.05 -4.76 14.23
CA LEU A 17 20.27 -4.12 14.74
C LEU A 17 20.22 -2.60 14.56
N ALA A 18 19.71 -2.11 13.43
CA ALA A 18 19.51 -0.68 13.18
C ALA A 18 18.50 -0.08 14.17
N ALA A 19 17.36 -0.75 14.41
CA ALA A 19 16.36 -0.37 15.39
C ALA A 19 16.95 -0.33 16.81
N ARG A 20 17.73 -1.36 17.19
CA ARG A 20 18.42 -1.43 18.48
C ARG A 20 19.41 -0.29 18.65
N ARG A 21 20.12 0.09 17.58
CA ARG A 21 21.07 1.20 17.61
C ARG A 21 20.40 2.57 17.65
N ALA A 22 19.26 2.72 16.99
CA ALA A 22 18.45 3.93 17.03
C ALA A 22 17.85 4.14 18.42
N VAL A 23 17.34 3.05 19.02
CA VAL A 23 16.66 3.05 20.32
C VAL A 23 17.26 1.99 21.26
N PRO A 24 18.41 2.26 21.88
CA PRO A 24 19.07 1.28 22.76
C PRO A 24 18.25 0.92 24.00
N ASP A 25 17.39 1.83 24.45
CA ASP A 25 16.59 1.68 25.68
C ASP A 25 15.24 0.97 25.44
N ALA A 26 14.95 0.56 24.19
CA ALA A 26 13.69 -0.09 23.84
C ALA A 26 13.69 -1.59 24.17
N GLY A 27 12.52 -2.09 24.59
CA GLY A 27 12.23 -3.51 24.68
C GLY A 27 11.83 -4.14 23.34
N PRO A 28 11.63 -5.46 23.28
CA PRO A 28 11.34 -6.19 22.03
C PRO A 28 10.04 -5.72 21.36
N ALA A 29 9.07 -5.26 22.14
CA ALA A 29 7.79 -4.74 21.64
C ALA A 29 7.96 -3.52 20.72
N VAL A 30 9.03 -2.74 20.87
CA VAL A 30 9.40 -1.65 19.95
C VAL A 30 10.37 -2.14 18.90
N LEU A 31 11.39 -2.91 19.30
CA LEU A 31 12.50 -3.30 18.43
C LEU A 31 12.08 -4.21 17.27
N VAL A 32 11.15 -5.14 17.50
CA VAL A 32 10.67 -6.06 16.45
C VAL A 32 9.96 -5.30 15.33
N PRO A 33 8.87 -4.54 15.60
CA PRO A 33 8.17 -3.84 14.52
C PRO A 33 9.02 -2.72 13.89
N LEU A 34 9.82 -1.99 14.68
CA LEU A 34 10.74 -0.99 14.13
C LEU A 34 11.83 -1.64 13.26
N GLY A 35 12.30 -2.82 13.67
CA GLY A 35 13.26 -3.62 12.92
C GLY A 35 12.70 -4.14 11.60
N CYS A 36 11.43 -4.56 11.57
CA CYS A 36 10.72 -4.86 10.33
C CYS A 36 10.68 -3.64 9.39
N GLY A 37 10.34 -2.46 9.91
CA GLY A 37 10.36 -1.21 9.13
C GLY A 37 11.72 -0.89 8.53
N PHE A 38 12.80 -0.94 9.32
CA PHE A 38 14.17 -0.74 8.81
C PHE A 38 14.59 -1.83 7.82
N GLY A 39 14.26 -3.09 8.10
CA GLY A 39 14.59 -4.22 7.23
C GLY A 39 13.94 -4.09 5.86
N ILE A 40 12.65 -3.76 5.81
CA ILE A 40 11.91 -3.53 4.56
C ILE A 40 12.41 -2.28 3.84
N SER A 41 12.74 -1.20 4.55
CA SER A 41 13.36 -0.01 3.95
C SER A 41 14.68 -0.35 3.23
N MET A 42 15.57 -1.10 3.89
CA MET A 42 16.82 -1.54 3.28
C MET A 42 16.59 -2.54 2.13
N LEU A 43 15.60 -3.43 2.26
CA LEU A 43 15.24 -4.41 1.23
C LEU A 43 14.67 -3.74 -0.03
N ALA A 44 13.98 -2.62 0.12
CA ALA A 44 13.54 -1.79 -1.01
C ALA A 44 14.71 -1.00 -1.62
N LEU A 45 15.54 -0.38 -0.78
CA LEU A 45 16.57 0.56 -1.22
C LEU A 45 17.79 -0.12 -1.84
N PHE A 46 18.38 -1.13 -1.18
CA PHE A 46 19.67 -1.67 -1.59
C PHE A 46 19.63 -2.35 -2.96
N PRO A 47 18.67 -3.24 -3.27
CA PRO A 47 18.57 -3.83 -4.60
C PRO A 47 18.36 -2.77 -5.69
N ALA A 48 17.53 -1.75 -5.44
CA ALA A 48 17.27 -0.68 -6.40
C ALA A 48 18.51 0.16 -6.71
N VAL A 49 19.33 0.49 -5.70
CA VAL A 49 20.58 1.24 -5.91
C VAL A 49 21.55 0.46 -6.80
N PHE A 50 21.65 -0.86 -6.62
CA PHE A 50 22.51 -1.70 -7.45
C PHE A 50 21.88 -2.06 -8.80
N ALA A 51 20.56 -2.00 -8.93
CA ALA A 51 19.88 -2.26 -10.19
C ALA A 51 20.08 -1.13 -11.22
N LEU A 52 20.27 0.11 -10.77
CA LEU A 52 20.55 1.25 -11.66
C LEU A 52 21.73 1.02 -12.62
N PRO A 53 22.92 0.57 -12.18
CA PRO A 53 24.04 0.29 -13.08
C PRO A 53 24.09 -1.14 -13.66
N PHE A 54 23.40 -2.11 -13.06
CA PHE A 54 23.58 -3.53 -13.40
C PHE A 54 22.32 -4.24 -13.90
N GLY A 55 21.18 -3.54 -13.97
CA GLY A 55 19.87 -4.16 -14.15
C GLY A 55 19.37 -4.88 -12.89
N PHE A 56 18.08 -5.17 -12.87
CA PHE A 56 17.42 -5.89 -11.79
C PHE A 56 17.61 -7.40 -11.95
N GLY A 57 18.48 -8.01 -11.14
CA GLY A 57 18.80 -9.43 -11.28
C GLY A 57 19.69 -9.98 -10.17
N LYS A 58 20.31 -11.14 -10.41
CA LYS A 58 21.09 -11.85 -9.38
C LYS A 58 22.28 -11.04 -8.87
N THR A 59 22.90 -10.23 -9.73
CA THR A 59 24.03 -9.35 -9.37
C THR A 59 23.61 -8.29 -8.36
N CYS A 60 22.51 -7.57 -8.59
CA CYS A 60 22.03 -6.57 -7.65
C CYS A 60 21.58 -7.21 -6.33
N ALA A 61 20.97 -8.41 -6.37
CA ALA A 61 20.64 -9.19 -5.18
C ALA A 61 21.88 -9.53 -4.33
N ALA A 62 22.95 -10.01 -4.96
CA ALA A 62 24.19 -10.36 -4.27
C ALA A 62 24.86 -9.12 -3.63
N LEU A 63 24.92 -8.01 -4.35
CA LEU A 63 25.50 -6.75 -3.84
C LEU A 63 24.66 -6.14 -2.70
N ALA A 64 23.33 -6.23 -2.80
CA ALA A 64 22.43 -5.79 -1.75
C ALA A 64 22.58 -6.65 -0.47
N ALA A 65 22.70 -7.98 -0.61
CA ALA A 65 23.04 -8.86 0.52
C ALA A 65 24.41 -8.51 1.14
N ALA A 66 25.44 -8.25 0.32
CA ALA A 66 26.75 -7.84 0.81
C ALA A 66 26.69 -6.52 1.60
N SER A 67 25.89 -5.56 1.15
CA SER A 67 25.65 -4.30 1.86
C SER A 67 24.90 -4.53 3.18
N ALA A 68 23.88 -5.39 3.21
CA ALA A 68 23.21 -5.76 4.45
C ALA A 68 24.16 -6.44 5.45
N LEU A 69 25.02 -7.35 5.00
CA LEU A 69 26.07 -7.97 5.81
C LEU A 69 27.08 -6.94 6.33
N ALA A 70 27.50 -5.99 5.50
CA ALA A 70 28.39 -4.90 5.92
C ALA A 70 27.74 -4.02 7.00
N VAL A 71 26.45 -3.70 6.85
CA VAL A 71 25.67 -2.97 7.86
C VAL A 71 25.64 -3.75 9.18
N ILE A 72 25.34 -5.05 9.14
CA ILE A 72 25.38 -5.92 10.32
C ILE A 72 26.77 -5.90 10.96
N GLY A 73 27.84 -6.09 10.17
CA GLY A 73 29.22 -6.07 10.64
C GLY A 73 29.61 -4.76 11.34
N VAL A 74 29.26 -3.62 10.74
CA VAL A 74 29.52 -2.29 11.33
C VAL A 74 28.73 -2.09 12.63
N LEU A 75 27.46 -2.52 12.67
CA LEU A 75 26.60 -2.36 13.86
C LEU A 75 27.09 -3.25 15.01
N LEU A 76 27.53 -4.48 14.74
CA LEU A 76 28.11 -5.39 15.75
C LEU A 76 29.51 -4.93 16.20
N TYR A 77 30.38 -4.50 15.29
CA TYR A 77 31.72 -4.03 15.62
C TYR A 77 31.70 -2.82 16.56
N ARG A 78 30.79 -1.87 16.33
CA ARG A 78 30.69 -0.67 17.17
C ARG A 78 30.20 -0.97 18.59
N HIS A 79 29.54 -2.11 18.82
CA HIS A 79 29.05 -2.51 20.14
C HIS A 79 28.97 -4.05 20.32
N PRO A 80 30.08 -4.71 20.70
CA PRO A 80 30.14 -6.18 20.80
C PRO A 80 29.41 -6.81 22.02
N GLY A 81 28.56 -6.05 22.73
CA GLY A 81 27.94 -6.50 23.98
C GLY A 81 26.53 -7.07 23.83
N ILE A 82 26.19 -8.06 24.67
CA ILE A 82 24.80 -8.48 24.91
C ILE A 82 24.12 -7.36 25.68
N PHE A 83 23.30 -6.56 25.01
CA PHE A 83 22.57 -5.48 25.66
C PHE A 83 21.44 -6.05 26.50
N PRO A 84 21.28 -5.65 27.78
CA PRO A 84 20.14 -6.08 28.58
C PRO A 84 18.85 -5.65 27.88
N VAL A 85 17.92 -6.59 27.74
CA VAL A 85 16.59 -6.32 27.18
C VAL A 85 15.76 -5.68 28.29
N PRO A 86 15.39 -4.40 28.18
CA PRO A 86 14.59 -3.75 29.21
C PRO A 86 13.23 -4.43 29.30
N LYS A 87 12.73 -4.67 30.52
CA LYS A 87 11.38 -5.15 30.73
C LYS A 87 10.39 -4.05 30.32
N ASP A 88 9.61 -4.31 29.28
CA ASP A 88 8.49 -3.48 28.89
C ASP A 88 7.22 -3.99 29.59
N LYS A 89 6.69 -3.15 30.50
CA LYS A 89 5.50 -3.48 31.30
C LYS A 89 4.23 -3.59 30.45
N ASP A 90 4.19 -2.92 29.30
CA ASP A 90 3.01 -2.87 28.45
C ASP A 90 3.11 -3.82 27.23
N CYS A 91 4.20 -4.58 27.12
CA CYS A 91 4.43 -5.56 26.05
C CYS A 91 3.27 -6.57 25.92
N GLY A 92 2.75 -7.07 27.05
CA GLY A 92 1.61 -7.99 27.05
C GLY A 92 0.33 -7.35 26.48
N ALA A 93 0.08 -6.07 26.80
CA ALA A 93 -1.07 -5.34 26.28
C ALA A 93 -0.95 -5.09 24.77
N MET A 94 0.26 -4.79 24.28
CA MET A 94 0.51 -4.66 22.84
C MET A 94 0.19 -5.96 22.12
N TRP A 95 0.82 -7.09 22.51
CA TRP A 95 0.62 -8.35 21.79
C TRP A 95 -0.82 -8.87 21.89
N ALA A 96 -1.48 -8.71 23.05
CA ALA A 96 -2.90 -9.04 23.19
C ALA A 96 -3.81 -8.19 22.27
N CYS A 97 -3.41 -6.96 21.97
CA CYS A 97 -4.11 -6.08 21.04
C CYS A 97 -3.83 -6.43 19.58
N LEU A 98 -2.58 -6.75 19.24
CA LEU A 98 -2.12 -6.90 17.86
C LEU A 98 -2.39 -8.29 17.29
N LEU A 99 -2.15 -9.35 18.08
CA LEU A 99 -2.20 -10.73 17.58
C LEU A 99 -3.57 -11.11 16.98
N PRO A 100 -4.73 -10.78 17.58
CA PRO A 100 -6.02 -11.13 16.97
C PRO A 100 -6.20 -10.52 15.58
N VAL A 101 -5.88 -9.24 15.43
CA VAL A 101 -5.99 -8.53 14.15
C VAL A 101 -4.96 -9.03 13.14
N ALA A 102 -3.72 -9.29 13.59
CA ALA A 102 -2.68 -9.88 12.76
C ALA A 102 -3.07 -11.28 12.25
N LEU A 103 -3.65 -12.14 13.10
CA LEU A 103 -4.09 -13.47 12.70
C LEU A 103 -5.18 -13.41 11.63
N VAL A 104 -6.15 -12.51 11.77
CA VAL A 104 -7.18 -12.29 10.73
C VAL A 104 -6.54 -11.77 9.44
N THR A 105 -5.64 -10.79 9.51
CA THR A 105 -4.92 -10.31 8.33
C THR A 105 -4.11 -11.41 7.65
N LEU A 106 -3.41 -12.25 8.40
CA LEU A 106 -2.62 -13.37 7.85
C LEU A 106 -3.51 -14.45 7.23
N TYR A 107 -4.67 -14.73 7.83
CA TYR A 107 -5.68 -15.60 7.23
C TYR A 107 -6.18 -15.04 5.90
N LEU A 108 -6.55 -13.76 5.86
CA LEU A 108 -7.02 -13.13 4.63
C LEU A 108 -5.94 -13.07 3.55
N LEU A 109 -4.67 -12.83 3.91
CA LEU A 109 -3.56 -12.94 2.97
C LEU A 109 -3.40 -14.35 2.40
N HIS A 110 -3.66 -15.39 3.20
CA HIS A 110 -3.64 -16.76 2.73
C HIS A 110 -4.76 -17.04 1.72
N THR A 111 -5.98 -16.56 1.98
CA THR A 111 -7.16 -16.79 1.13
C THR A 111 -7.24 -15.86 -0.08
N HIS A 112 -6.62 -14.68 -0.05
CA HIS A 112 -6.77 -13.67 -1.12
C HIS A 112 -5.59 -13.61 -2.08
N ILE A 113 -4.41 -14.09 -1.70
CA ILE A 113 -3.23 -14.01 -2.56
C ILE A 113 -3.00 -15.37 -3.23
N LEU A 114 -3.39 -15.47 -4.51
CA LEU A 114 -3.17 -16.64 -5.36
C LEU A 114 -3.59 -17.95 -4.66
N HIS A 115 -4.82 -17.97 -4.13
CA HIS A 115 -5.34 -19.13 -3.42
C HIS A 115 -5.69 -20.23 -4.42
N ASN A 116 -5.01 -21.38 -4.36
CA ASN A 116 -5.24 -22.46 -5.30
C ASN A 116 -6.41 -23.33 -4.83
N VAL A 117 -7.40 -23.52 -5.71
CA VAL A 117 -8.55 -24.41 -5.50
C VAL A 117 -8.64 -25.31 -6.72
N ASP A 118 -8.34 -26.60 -6.58
CA ASP A 118 -8.47 -27.59 -7.66
C ASP A 118 -7.82 -27.17 -9.01
N GLY A 119 -6.71 -26.42 -8.97
CA GLY A 119 -5.99 -25.97 -10.17
C GLY A 119 -6.40 -24.59 -10.69
N THR A 120 -7.47 -23.99 -10.18
CA THR A 120 -7.81 -22.57 -10.42
C THR A 120 -7.18 -21.68 -9.35
N LEU A 121 -7.04 -20.39 -9.65
CA LEU A 121 -6.52 -19.39 -8.74
C LEU A 121 -7.61 -18.41 -8.34
N HIS A 122 -7.77 -18.28 -7.03
CA HIS A 122 -8.83 -17.53 -6.37
C HIS A 122 -8.26 -16.36 -5.56
N THR A 123 -9.14 -15.40 -5.29
CA THR A 123 -8.88 -14.18 -4.52
C THR A 123 -10.10 -13.78 -3.69
N GLY A 124 -9.90 -12.87 -2.75
CA GLY A 124 -11.02 -12.16 -2.13
C GLY A 124 -11.39 -10.91 -2.94
N GLN A 125 -12.65 -10.50 -2.84
CA GLN A 125 -13.20 -9.34 -3.55
C GLN A 125 -12.34 -8.09 -3.45
N SER A 126 -11.78 -7.77 -2.27
CA SER A 126 -10.99 -6.54 -2.11
C SER A 126 -9.71 -6.56 -2.93
N CYS A 127 -9.13 -7.75 -3.16
CA CYS A 127 -7.97 -7.97 -4.01
C CYS A 127 -8.33 -8.18 -5.48
N TYR A 128 -9.61 -8.24 -5.85
CA TYR A 128 -10.04 -8.57 -7.21
C TYR A 128 -9.50 -7.56 -8.24
N GLY A 129 -9.56 -6.27 -7.90
CA GLY A 129 -9.07 -5.18 -8.73
C GLY A 129 -7.55 -5.11 -8.80
N ASP A 130 -6.87 -4.69 -7.73
CA ASP A 130 -5.45 -4.30 -7.82
C ASP A 130 -4.44 -5.47 -7.87
N LEU A 131 -4.81 -6.67 -7.41
CA LEU A 131 -3.85 -7.79 -7.30
C LEU A 131 -3.24 -8.20 -8.65
N PRO A 132 -4.01 -8.41 -9.74
CA PRO A 132 -3.47 -8.75 -11.06
C PRO A 132 -2.43 -7.74 -11.57
N MET A 133 -2.61 -6.44 -11.25
CA MET A 133 -1.67 -5.40 -11.62
C MET A 133 -0.34 -5.56 -10.87
N HIS A 134 -0.40 -5.71 -9.55
CA HIS A 134 0.80 -5.87 -8.73
C HIS A 134 1.57 -7.14 -9.09
N LEU A 135 0.89 -8.26 -9.36
CA LEU A 135 1.52 -9.50 -9.81
C LEU A 135 2.23 -9.32 -11.16
N GLY A 136 1.57 -8.66 -12.11
CA GLY A 136 2.16 -8.40 -13.42
C GLY A 136 3.41 -7.52 -13.34
N PHE A 137 3.42 -6.48 -12.51
CA PHE A 137 4.63 -5.67 -12.28
C PHE A 137 5.76 -6.46 -11.60
N ILE A 138 5.42 -7.32 -10.63
CA ILE A 138 6.42 -8.16 -9.95
C ILE A 138 7.12 -9.08 -10.96
N GLU A 139 6.34 -9.78 -11.79
CA GLU A 139 6.87 -10.67 -12.83
C GLU A 139 7.62 -9.87 -13.90
N TYR A 140 7.06 -8.74 -14.37
CA TYR A 140 7.69 -7.88 -15.38
C TYR A 140 9.09 -7.43 -14.96
N ILE A 141 9.23 -6.83 -13.78
CA ILE A 141 10.52 -6.36 -13.26
C ILE A 141 11.52 -7.52 -13.10
N THR A 142 11.03 -8.70 -12.75
CA THR A 142 11.87 -9.90 -12.58
C THR A 142 12.41 -10.38 -13.93
N GLN A 143 11.55 -10.44 -14.94
CA GLN A 143 11.86 -11.08 -16.21
C GLN A 143 12.59 -10.12 -17.17
N SER A 144 12.22 -8.84 -17.21
CA SER A 144 12.86 -7.84 -18.08
C SER A 144 14.26 -7.49 -17.56
N GLY A 145 14.44 -7.46 -16.24
CA GLY A 145 15.67 -7.01 -15.60
C GLY A 145 15.96 -5.52 -15.81
N GLU A 146 15.05 -4.75 -16.40
CA GLU A 146 15.21 -3.31 -16.62
C GLU A 146 15.01 -2.52 -15.32
N PHE A 147 15.84 -1.50 -15.10
CA PHE A 147 15.69 -0.61 -13.94
C PHE A 147 16.20 0.82 -14.21
N PRO A 148 15.34 1.85 -14.13
CA PRO A 148 13.91 1.81 -13.86
C PRO A 148 13.13 0.98 -14.90
N PRO A 149 12.05 0.29 -14.52
CA PRO A 149 11.26 -0.49 -15.47
C PRO A 149 10.54 0.44 -16.46
N THR A 150 10.38 -0.02 -17.69
CA THR A 150 9.43 0.55 -18.66
C THR A 150 7.99 0.17 -18.28
N TYR A 151 6.99 0.95 -18.69
CA TYR A 151 5.60 0.71 -18.31
C TYR A 151 4.98 -0.43 -19.15
N PRO A 152 4.67 -1.62 -18.58
CA PRO A 152 4.38 -2.82 -19.35
C PRO A 152 2.92 -2.95 -19.83
N LEU A 153 2.04 -2.06 -19.38
CA LEU A 153 0.61 -2.06 -19.72
C LEU A 153 0.31 -1.31 -21.03
N LEU A 154 1.33 -0.75 -21.69
CA LEU A 154 1.18 -0.05 -22.97
C LEU A 154 2.33 -0.45 -23.91
N GLY A 155 2.02 -0.61 -25.20
CA GLY A 155 3.00 -0.98 -26.22
C GLY A 155 4.01 0.13 -26.55
N GLY A 156 3.63 1.40 -26.35
CA GLY A 156 4.51 2.55 -26.57
C GLY A 156 5.62 2.72 -25.53
N GLU A 157 6.57 3.63 -25.80
CA GLU A 157 7.62 4.01 -24.86
C GLU A 157 7.09 4.94 -23.76
N HIS A 158 6.54 4.33 -22.72
CA HIS A 158 5.94 5.04 -21.60
C HIS A 158 6.81 4.96 -20.34
N ARG A 159 6.93 6.09 -19.63
CA ARG A 159 7.62 6.14 -18.34
C ARG A 159 6.77 5.46 -17.27
N PHE A 160 7.43 4.80 -16.32
CA PHE A 160 6.76 4.21 -15.17
C PHE A 160 6.46 5.29 -14.11
N GLY A 161 5.35 6.00 -14.30
CA GLY A 161 4.92 7.11 -13.45
C GLY A 161 4.28 6.72 -12.12
N TYR A 162 4.09 5.42 -11.87
CA TYR A 162 3.55 4.87 -10.63
C TYR A 162 4.68 4.46 -9.64
N PRO A 163 4.55 4.64 -8.31
CA PRO A 163 5.54 4.18 -7.34
C PRO A 163 5.76 2.65 -7.36
N PHE A 164 6.79 2.20 -8.07
CA PHE A 164 7.05 0.76 -8.33
C PHE A 164 7.97 0.08 -7.32
N LEU A 165 8.58 0.82 -6.38
CA LEU A 165 9.59 0.24 -5.49
C LEU A 165 8.97 -0.77 -4.51
N CYS A 166 7.66 -0.71 -4.28
CA CYS A 166 6.96 -1.74 -3.51
C CYS A 166 6.95 -3.10 -4.22
N GLU A 167 7.05 -3.14 -5.55
CA GLU A 167 7.09 -4.37 -6.33
C GLU A 167 8.45 -5.04 -6.31
N THR A 168 9.52 -4.24 -6.33
CA THR A 168 10.89 -4.78 -6.34
C THR A 168 11.21 -5.60 -5.10
N VAL A 169 10.58 -5.29 -3.97
CA VAL A 169 10.68 -6.05 -2.72
C VAL A 169 10.22 -7.50 -2.90
N SER A 170 9.25 -7.75 -3.79
CA SER A 170 8.81 -9.11 -4.16
C SER A 170 9.58 -9.66 -5.36
N SER A 171 9.86 -8.84 -6.38
CA SER A 171 10.62 -9.25 -7.57
C SER A 171 11.99 -9.84 -7.21
N ILE A 172 12.67 -9.30 -6.20
CA ILE A 172 13.96 -9.84 -5.76
C ILE A 172 13.85 -11.30 -5.30
N PHE A 173 12.72 -11.69 -4.69
CA PHE A 173 12.50 -13.06 -4.27
C PHE A 173 12.19 -13.98 -5.45
N ARG A 174 11.57 -13.46 -6.52
CA ARG A 174 11.41 -14.18 -7.79
C ARG A 174 12.77 -14.43 -8.45
N VAL A 175 13.64 -13.42 -8.50
CA VAL A 175 15.04 -13.56 -8.98
C VAL A 175 15.80 -14.64 -8.20
N LEU A 176 15.53 -14.77 -6.90
CA LEU A 176 16.14 -15.78 -6.01
C LEU A 176 15.42 -17.16 -6.06
N GLY A 177 14.43 -17.34 -6.93
CA GLY A 177 13.75 -18.61 -7.17
C GLY A 177 12.68 -18.96 -6.15
N ALA A 178 11.98 -17.99 -5.56
CA ALA A 178 10.67 -18.23 -4.94
C ALA A 178 9.59 -18.23 -6.01
N ASP A 179 8.54 -19.05 -5.85
CA ASP A 179 7.32 -18.94 -6.67
C ASP A 179 6.61 -17.58 -6.42
N LEU A 180 5.68 -17.21 -7.31
CA LEU A 180 5.02 -15.91 -7.28
C LEU A 180 4.29 -15.63 -5.96
N ARG A 181 3.56 -16.61 -5.44
CA ARG A 181 2.82 -16.45 -4.19
C ARG A 181 3.75 -16.27 -3.00
N THR A 182 4.79 -17.10 -2.89
CA THR A 182 5.78 -16.98 -1.82
C THR A 182 6.51 -15.64 -1.90
N ALA A 183 6.95 -15.23 -3.10
CA ALA A 183 7.62 -13.95 -3.31
C ALA A 183 6.74 -12.76 -2.90
N TYR A 184 5.44 -12.83 -3.15
CA TYR A 184 4.47 -11.83 -2.74
C TYR A 184 4.34 -11.75 -1.20
N LEU A 185 4.16 -12.89 -0.54
CA LEU A 185 3.83 -12.96 0.89
C LEU A 185 5.03 -12.70 1.81
N LEU A 186 6.25 -13.10 1.41
CA LEU A 186 7.46 -12.98 2.24
C LEU A 186 7.68 -11.56 2.81
N PRO A 187 7.66 -10.47 2.02
CA PRO A 187 7.85 -9.13 2.55
C PRO A 187 6.58 -8.53 3.19
N VAL A 188 5.40 -9.04 2.85
CA VAL A 188 4.11 -8.55 3.39
C VAL A 188 3.98 -8.86 4.88
N ILE A 189 4.38 -10.06 5.31
CA ILE A 189 4.29 -10.47 6.73
C ILE A 189 5.01 -9.49 7.67
N PRO A 190 6.33 -9.23 7.52
CA PRO A 190 7.01 -8.25 8.37
C PRO A 190 6.47 -6.82 8.18
N ALA A 191 5.99 -6.44 7.00
CA ALA A 191 5.36 -5.13 6.80
C ALA A 191 4.09 -4.97 7.64
N VAL A 192 3.23 -5.98 7.72
CA VAL A 192 2.04 -6.00 8.61
C VAL A 192 2.44 -5.82 10.07
N PHE A 193 3.44 -6.57 10.55
CA PHE A 193 3.93 -6.43 11.92
C PHE A 193 4.52 -5.04 12.19
N SER A 194 5.22 -4.44 11.23
CA SER A 194 5.69 -3.05 11.33
C SER A 194 4.53 -2.07 11.46
N VAL A 195 3.52 -2.16 10.59
CA VAL A 195 2.34 -1.27 10.60
C VAL A 195 1.60 -1.35 11.93
N PHE A 196 1.19 -2.55 12.34
CA PHE A 196 0.43 -2.73 13.57
C PHE A 196 1.24 -2.39 14.82
N GLY A 197 2.47 -2.88 14.90
CA GLY A 197 3.41 -2.61 15.98
C GLY A 197 3.70 -1.13 16.14
N MET A 198 4.09 -0.46 15.06
CA MET A 198 4.53 0.93 15.12
C MET A 198 3.38 1.91 15.30
N PHE A 199 2.16 1.61 14.82
CA PHE A 199 1.01 2.43 15.18
C PHE A 199 0.72 2.35 16.69
N TRP A 200 0.70 1.15 17.27
CA TRP A 200 0.49 0.99 18.71
C TRP A 200 1.59 1.67 19.52
N GLN A 201 2.86 1.54 19.12
CA GLN A 201 3.99 2.19 19.78
C GLN A 201 3.94 3.72 19.66
N LEU A 202 3.55 4.26 18.50
CA LEU A 202 3.30 5.69 18.33
C LEU A 202 2.21 6.17 19.29
N ALA A 203 1.04 5.50 19.32
CA ALA A 203 -0.04 5.85 20.22
C ALA A 203 0.39 5.76 21.70
N ARG A 204 1.14 4.72 22.06
CA ARG A 204 1.66 4.53 23.43
C ARG A 204 2.64 5.62 23.85
N SER A 205 3.51 6.06 22.94
CA SER A 205 4.45 7.17 23.15
C SER A 205 3.75 8.52 23.27
N VAL A 206 2.71 8.76 22.45
CA VAL A 206 1.95 10.02 22.47
C VAL A 206 1.04 10.14 23.70
N LEU A 207 0.47 9.01 24.15
CA LEU A 207 -0.59 9.00 25.18
C LEU A 207 -0.10 8.60 26.58
N GLY A 208 1.08 8.00 26.70
CA GLY A 208 1.64 7.62 28.00
C GLY A 208 0.92 6.44 28.67
N ASN A 209 -0.01 5.76 27.99
CA ASN A 209 -0.85 4.71 28.58
C ASN A 209 -1.24 3.61 27.58
N ALA A 210 -1.13 2.34 28.00
CA ALA A 210 -1.42 1.19 27.15
C ALA A 210 -2.90 1.04 26.77
N ALA A 211 -3.84 1.28 27.69
CA ALA A 211 -5.27 1.18 27.39
C ALA A 211 -5.70 2.21 26.34
N LYS A 212 -5.16 3.43 26.42
CA LYS A 212 -5.38 4.47 25.40
C LYS A 212 -4.80 4.06 24.03
N ALA A 213 -3.62 3.45 24.02
CA ALA A 213 -3.00 2.94 22.79
C ALA A 213 -3.81 1.79 22.17
N CYS A 214 -4.30 0.84 22.97
CA CYS A 214 -5.16 -0.23 22.50
C CYS A 214 -6.48 0.29 21.91
N LEU A 215 -7.13 1.27 22.56
CA LEU A 215 -8.34 1.86 22.00
C LEU A 215 -8.04 2.61 20.69
N ALA A 216 -6.95 3.39 20.62
CA ALA A 216 -6.54 4.04 19.38
C ALA A 216 -6.31 3.03 18.24
N PHE A 217 -5.66 1.89 18.56
CA PHE A 217 -5.42 0.78 17.64
C PHE A 217 -6.74 0.27 17.02
N TYR A 218 -7.72 -0.07 17.84
CA TYR A 218 -9.01 -0.57 17.35
C TYR A 218 -9.84 0.51 16.65
N LEU A 219 -9.81 1.76 17.12
CA LEU A 219 -10.49 2.87 16.45
C LEU A 219 -9.92 3.16 15.07
N PHE A 220 -8.65 2.87 14.81
CA PHE A 220 -8.07 3.03 13.49
C PHE A 220 -8.30 1.79 12.61
N PHE A 221 -7.79 0.62 13.01
CA PHE A 221 -7.80 -0.57 12.15
C PHE A 221 -9.15 -1.26 12.05
N MET A 222 -9.97 -1.17 13.10
CA MET A 222 -11.32 -1.74 13.16
C MET A 222 -12.39 -0.66 13.27
N GLY A 223 -12.04 0.63 13.15
CA GLY A 223 -13.00 1.72 13.18
C GLY A 223 -13.88 1.74 11.95
N SER A 224 -15.13 2.18 12.09
CA SER A 224 -16.07 2.36 10.99
C SER A 224 -17.03 3.51 11.29
N GLY A 225 -17.58 4.07 10.22
CA GLY A 225 -18.71 4.96 10.29
C GLY A 225 -20.02 4.29 10.68
N PHE A 226 -21.09 5.03 10.46
CA PHE A 226 -22.47 4.63 10.73
C PHE A 226 -23.14 3.92 9.53
N GLY A 227 -22.35 3.49 8.53
CA GLY A 227 -22.86 2.80 7.34
C GLY A 227 -23.61 1.50 7.65
N PHE A 228 -23.32 0.83 8.77
CA PHE A 228 -24.02 -0.38 9.19
C PHE A 228 -25.53 -0.18 9.40
N PHE A 229 -26.00 1.03 9.75
CA PHE A 229 -27.43 1.30 9.93
C PHE A 229 -28.24 1.07 8.65
N TYR A 230 -27.63 1.21 7.47
CA TYR A 230 -28.33 0.95 6.20
C TYR A 230 -28.66 -0.53 5.99
N PHE A 231 -28.01 -1.44 6.72
CA PHE A 231 -28.15 -2.88 6.61
C PHE A 231 -28.93 -3.52 7.77
N LEU A 232 -29.40 -2.71 8.73
CA LEU A 232 -30.18 -3.19 9.89
C LEU A 232 -31.70 -3.06 9.69
N ARG A 233 -32.16 -2.75 8.47
CA ARG A 233 -33.59 -2.51 8.17
C ARG A 233 -34.41 -3.80 8.15
N ASP A 234 -33.87 -4.82 7.50
CA ASP A 234 -34.51 -6.12 7.28
C ASP A 234 -33.44 -7.20 7.05
N ALA A 235 -33.85 -8.47 7.07
CA ALA A 235 -32.94 -9.61 6.97
C ALA A 235 -32.27 -9.75 5.59
N GLU A 236 -32.94 -9.31 4.51
CA GLU A 236 -32.39 -9.36 3.15
C GLU A 236 -31.27 -8.35 2.99
N SER A 237 -31.49 -7.11 3.45
CA SER A 237 -30.46 -6.08 3.52
C SER A 237 -29.23 -6.56 4.32
N PHE A 238 -29.45 -7.18 5.48
CA PHE A 238 -28.34 -7.70 6.29
C PHE A 238 -27.59 -8.85 5.60
N ALA A 239 -28.31 -9.80 5.00
CA ALA A 239 -27.72 -10.90 4.24
C ALA A 239 -26.93 -10.39 3.02
N GLY A 240 -27.42 -9.32 2.39
CA GLY A 240 -26.78 -8.63 1.27
C GLY A 240 -25.37 -8.10 1.58
N ILE A 241 -25.01 -7.96 2.86
CA ILE A 241 -23.61 -7.69 3.24
C ILE A 241 -22.71 -8.80 2.72
N PHE A 242 -23.11 -10.06 2.90
CA PHE A 242 -22.27 -11.24 2.64
C PHE A 242 -22.38 -11.78 1.22
N THR A 243 -23.44 -11.41 0.48
CA THR A 243 -23.71 -11.94 -0.86
C THR A 243 -23.51 -10.93 -1.99
N GLY A 244 -23.49 -9.63 -1.70
CA GLY A 244 -23.39 -8.59 -2.73
C GLY A 244 -21.96 -8.11 -2.98
N PHE A 245 -21.71 -7.65 -4.20
CA PHE A 245 -20.41 -7.11 -4.63
C PHE A 245 -20.27 -5.64 -4.18
N TYR A 246 -19.29 -5.37 -3.31
CA TYR A 246 -19.04 -4.06 -2.69
C TYR A 246 -20.28 -3.41 -2.03
N THR A 247 -21.11 -4.23 -1.37
CA THR A 247 -22.27 -3.79 -0.60
C THR A 247 -22.04 -3.99 0.89
N THR A 248 -21.07 -3.27 1.46
CA THR A 248 -20.66 -3.43 2.86
C THR A 248 -20.87 -2.18 3.72
N PRO A 249 -20.95 -2.30 5.05
CA PRO A 249 -21.10 -1.16 5.96
C PRO A 249 -20.01 -0.07 5.88
N THR A 250 -18.85 -0.37 5.27
CA THR A 250 -17.75 0.59 5.07
C THR A 250 -17.54 0.96 3.60
N ASN A 251 -18.18 0.24 2.68
CA ASN A 251 -18.15 0.51 1.25
C ASN A 251 -19.53 0.21 0.65
N TYR A 252 -20.34 1.26 0.51
CA TYR A 252 -21.67 1.22 -0.10
C TYR A 252 -21.93 2.55 -0.83
N THR A 253 -21.39 2.64 -2.04
CA THR A 253 -21.32 3.86 -2.86
C THR A 253 -22.69 4.46 -3.18
N THR A 254 -23.74 3.64 -3.31
CA THR A 254 -25.12 4.11 -3.55
C THR A 254 -25.69 4.95 -2.40
N LYS A 255 -25.12 4.83 -1.20
CA LYS A 255 -25.43 5.67 -0.02
C LYS A 255 -24.27 6.59 0.34
N ASN A 256 -23.31 6.76 -0.57
CA ASN A 256 -22.10 7.56 -0.40
C ASN A 256 -21.35 7.18 0.90
N ILE A 257 -21.31 5.88 1.19
CA ILE A 257 -20.45 5.27 2.20
C ILE A 257 -19.22 4.72 1.50
N ILE A 258 -18.07 5.28 1.81
CA ILE A 258 -16.83 5.12 1.02
C ILE A 258 -15.56 5.21 1.89
N TRP A 259 -15.74 5.31 3.21
CA TRP A 259 -14.67 5.22 4.18
C TRP A 259 -14.47 3.77 4.60
N VAL A 260 -13.62 3.13 3.81
CA VAL A 260 -13.39 1.69 3.79
C VAL A 260 -12.55 1.20 4.98
N ASN A 261 -12.49 -0.12 5.20
CA ASN A 261 -11.69 -0.64 6.31
C ASN A 261 -10.19 -0.60 5.95
N PRO A 262 -9.31 -0.08 6.83
CA PRO A 262 -7.88 0.02 6.52
C PRO A 262 -7.16 -1.30 6.26
N ILE A 263 -7.63 -2.40 6.82
CA ILE A 263 -6.98 -3.70 6.63
C ILE A 263 -7.38 -4.26 5.27
N VAL A 264 -8.68 -4.48 5.06
CA VAL A 264 -9.15 -5.29 3.94
C VAL A 264 -9.30 -4.52 2.64
N ASP A 265 -9.50 -3.20 2.70
CA ASP A 265 -9.70 -2.38 1.51
C ASP A 265 -8.50 -1.47 1.17
N LEU A 266 -7.52 -1.36 2.08
CA LEU A 266 -6.27 -0.61 1.85
C LEU A 266 -5.02 -1.49 1.96
N MET A 267 -4.71 -2.03 3.13
CA MET A 267 -3.43 -2.71 3.34
C MET A 267 -3.25 -4.01 2.55
N ILE A 268 -4.29 -4.84 2.47
CA ILE A 268 -4.22 -6.11 1.75
C ILE A 268 -4.20 -5.88 0.24
N PRO A 269 -5.15 -5.13 -0.36
CA PRO A 269 -5.21 -4.99 -1.81
C PRO A 269 -4.26 -3.91 -2.36
N GLN A 270 -4.10 -2.78 -1.67
CA GLN A 270 -3.24 -1.68 -2.13
C GLN A 270 -1.85 -1.85 -1.56
N ARG A 271 -1.02 -2.58 -2.31
CA ARG A 271 0.34 -2.92 -1.88
C ARG A 271 1.18 -1.69 -1.53
N ALA A 272 1.13 -0.63 -2.34
CA ALA A 272 1.84 0.62 -2.07
C ALA A 272 1.47 1.22 -0.70
N THR A 273 0.20 1.14 -0.28
CA THR A 273 -0.25 1.65 1.02
C THR A 273 0.37 0.87 2.18
N LEU A 274 0.42 -0.46 2.11
CA LEU A 274 1.06 -1.30 3.13
C LEU A 274 2.56 -0.97 3.29
N PHE A 275 3.31 -0.92 2.19
CA PHE A 275 4.75 -0.61 2.25
C PHE A 275 5.01 0.85 2.64
N GLY A 276 4.17 1.78 2.19
CA GLY A 276 4.18 3.17 2.62
C GLY A 276 4.00 3.29 4.13
N TRP A 277 2.99 2.64 4.70
CA TRP A 277 2.72 2.67 6.15
C TRP A 277 3.75 1.89 6.97
N CYS A 278 4.32 0.81 6.43
CA CYS A 278 5.42 0.06 7.04
C CYS A 278 6.63 0.95 7.33
N ILE A 279 6.83 2.01 6.55
CA ILE A 279 7.91 2.98 6.74
C ILE A 279 7.40 4.25 7.46
N LEU A 280 6.22 4.76 7.09
CA LEU A 280 5.64 5.98 7.65
C LEU A 280 5.42 5.85 9.16
N LEU A 281 4.80 4.77 9.65
CA LEU A 281 4.47 4.65 11.07
C LEU A 281 5.72 4.58 11.97
N PRO A 282 6.76 3.78 11.66
CA PRO A 282 8.03 3.90 12.38
C PRO A 282 8.67 5.29 12.22
N ALA A 283 8.54 5.94 11.06
CA ALA A 283 9.02 7.30 10.87
C ALA A 283 8.28 8.31 11.77
N LEU A 284 6.97 8.19 11.94
CA LEU A 284 6.17 9.03 12.83
C LEU A 284 6.52 8.78 14.30
N TYR A 285 6.78 7.51 14.68
CA TYR A 285 7.30 7.18 15.99
C TYR A 285 8.66 7.83 16.25
N LEU A 286 9.61 7.72 15.32
CA LEU A 286 10.92 8.36 15.43
C LEU A 286 10.82 9.89 15.41
N LEU A 287 9.96 10.45 14.57
CA LEU A 287 9.66 11.89 14.49
C LEU A 287 9.09 12.40 15.81
N TRP A 288 8.17 11.64 16.43
CA TRP A 288 7.62 12.02 17.73
C TRP A 288 8.73 12.16 18.78
N ARG A 289 9.62 11.18 18.84
CA ARG A 289 10.73 11.17 19.81
C ARG A 289 11.81 12.20 19.48
N PHE A 290 12.11 12.38 18.20
CA PHE A 290 13.02 13.40 17.68
C PHE A 290 12.52 14.82 18.00
N CYS A 291 11.24 15.10 17.76
CA CYS A 291 10.64 16.42 17.85
C CYS A 291 10.17 16.76 19.28
N TYR A 292 9.36 15.88 19.88
CA TYR A 292 8.61 16.16 21.11
C TYR A 292 9.20 15.49 22.35
N GLU A 293 10.02 14.44 22.24
CA GLU A 293 10.83 13.91 23.35
C GLU A 293 12.28 14.40 23.32
N GLU A 294 12.60 15.31 22.40
CA GLU A 294 13.90 16.01 22.33
C GLU A 294 15.09 15.09 22.05
N GLN A 295 14.86 13.89 21.53
CA GLN A 295 15.92 12.95 21.17
C GLN A 295 16.50 13.30 19.80
N ARG A 296 17.18 14.45 19.72
CA ARG A 296 17.66 15.04 18.46
C ARG A 296 18.57 14.12 17.66
N ARG A 297 19.26 13.18 18.32
CA ARG A 297 20.08 12.12 17.67
C ARG A 297 19.31 11.22 16.69
N LEU A 298 17.99 11.15 16.79
CA LEU A 298 17.15 10.28 15.96
C LEU A 298 16.94 10.81 14.54
N TRP A 299 17.41 12.03 14.22
CA TRP A 299 17.31 12.59 12.88
C TRP A 299 17.91 11.66 11.82
N LEU A 300 19.10 11.08 12.07
CA LEU A 300 19.78 10.23 11.10
C LEU A 300 19.09 8.86 10.92
N PRO A 301 18.73 8.11 11.98
CA PRO A 301 17.88 6.93 11.84
C PRO A 301 16.57 7.20 11.09
N LEU A 302 15.92 8.34 11.36
CA LEU A 302 14.72 8.76 10.65
C LEU A 302 15.01 8.99 9.16
N THR A 303 16.05 9.74 8.81
CA THR A 303 16.49 9.96 7.42
C THR A 303 16.71 8.63 6.70
N LEU A 304 17.51 7.73 7.28
CA LEU A 304 17.87 6.45 6.66
C LEU A 304 16.65 5.55 6.45
N LEU A 305 15.70 5.54 7.39
CA LEU A 305 14.46 4.78 7.28
C LEU A 305 13.61 5.21 6.08
N VAL A 306 13.55 6.51 5.80
CA VAL A 306 12.57 7.08 4.86
C VAL A 306 13.13 7.35 3.47
N LEU A 307 14.40 7.00 3.21
CA LEU A 307 15.02 7.16 1.89
C LEU A 307 14.20 6.56 0.73
N PRO A 308 13.64 5.33 0.82
CA PRO A 308 12.85 4.75 -0.28
C PRO A 308 11.38 5.22 -0.31
N LEU A 309 10.94 6.01 0.65
CA LEU A 309 9.52 6.27 0.89
C LEU A 309 8.76 6.86 -0.32
N PRO A 310 9.30 7.81 -1.11
CA PRO A 310 8.56 8.38 -2.24
C PRO A 310 8.22 7.35 -3.33
N LEU A 311 9.15 6.46 -3.67
CA LEU A 311 8.93 5.42 -4.68
C LEU A 311 8.24 4.18 -4.13
N LEU A 312 8.15 4.02 -2.80
CA LEU A 312 7.25 3.05 -2.17
C LEU A 312 5.80 3.57 -2.15
N HIS A 313 5.61 4.83 -1.72
CA HIS A 313 4.30 5.46 -1.59
C HIS A 313 4.39 6.99 -1.43
N THR A 314 4.13 7.71 -2.52
CA THR A 314 4.21 9.19 -2.59
C THR A 314 3.34 9.89 -1.53
N HIS A 315 2.11 9.41 -1.26
CA HIS A 315 1.23 10.02 -0.26
C HIS A 315 1.82 9.95 1.15
N SER A 316 2.45 8.82 1.51
CA SER A 316 3.13 8.70 2.80
C SER A 316 4.35 9.62 2.89
N ALA A 317 5.10 9.81 1.81
CA ALA A 317 6.20 10.77 1.76
C ALA A 317 5.69 12.21 1.98
N LEU A 318 4.62 12.61 1.28
CA LEU A 318 4.01 13.93 1.43
C LEU A 318 3.47 14.16 2.85
N ALA A 319 2.76 13.18 3.42
CA ALA A 319 2.27 13.27 4.80
C ALA A 319 3.41 13.46 5.81
N LEU A 320 4.52 12.72 5.63
CA LEU A 320 5.70 12.88 6.47
C LEU A 320 6.32 14.28 6.35
N VAL A 321 6.43 14.84 5.14
CA VAL A 321 6.93 16.20 4.92
C VAL A 321 6.10 17.22 5.70
N LEU A 322 4.77 17.15 5.59
CA LEU A 322 3.87 18.09 6.27
C LEU A 322 3.98 17.97 7.80
N LEU A 323 4.09 16.76 8.33
CA LEU A 323 4.29 16.51 9.76
C LEU A 323 5.67 17.00 10.22
N CYS A 324 6.72 16.82 9.42
CA CYS A 324 8.05 17.36 9.67
C CYS A 324 8.05 18.89 9.67
N LEU A 325 7.33 19.55 8.75
CA LEU A 325 7.22 21.01 8.71
C LEU A 325 6.57 21.56 9.98
N VAL A 326 5.43 21.00 10.39
CA VAL A 326 4.76 21.43 11.63
C VAL A 326 5.60 21.11 12.86
N GLY A 327 6.27 19.95 12.91
CA GLY A 327 7.21 19.61 13.98
C GLY A 327 8.45 20.52 14.04
N GLY A 328 8.95 20.95 12.88
CA GLY A 328 10.03 21.91 12.74
C GLY A 328 9.62 23.29 13.27
N ILE A 329 8.44 23.77 12.87
CA ILE A 329 7.84 25.02 13.37
C ILE A 329 7.65 24.95 14.90
N TYR A 330 7.07 23.87 15.42
CA TYR A 330 6.97 23.63 16.86
C TYR A 330 8.35 23.71 17.53
N THR A 331 9.37 23.08 16.92
CA THR A 331 10.72 23.07 17.47
C THR A 331 11.30 24.50 17.52
N LEU A 332 11.07 25.31 16.49
CA LEU A 332 11.53 26.70 16.42
C LEU A 332 10.87 27.62 17.46
N PHE A 333 9.61 27.37 17.80
CA PHE A 333 8.90 28.14 18.84
C PHE A 333 9.29 27.73 20.25
N GLN A 334 9.56 26.45 20.48
CA GLN A 334 9.68 25.91 21.83
C GLN A 334 11.12 25.74 22.32
N TYR A 335 12.09 25.71 21.41
CA TYR A 335 13.48 25.43 21.73
C TYR A 335 14.43 26.51 21.19
N PRO A 336 15.56 26.75 21.87
CA PRO A 336 16.53 27.74 21.43
C PRO A 336 17.19 27.31 20.11
N ARG A 337 17.51 28.31 19.28
CA ARG A 337 18.13 28.16 17.94
C ARG A 337 19.61 27.79 18.02
N THR A 338 19.91 26.64 18.61
CA THR A 338 21.27 26.15 18.85
C THR A 338 21.72 25.15 17.79
N ARG A 339 23.04 24.89 17.75
CA ARG A 339 23.65 23.84 16.92
C ARG A 339 23.18 22.42 17.28
N ALA A 340 22.60 22.21 18.45
CA ALA A 340 22.04 20.91 18.83
C ALA A 340 20.62 20.70 18.27
N VAL A 341 19.94 21.77 17.84
CA VAL A 341 18.52 21.76 17.47
C VAL A 341 18.31 21.95 15.97
N LEU A 342 18.96 22.96 15.35
CA LEU A 342 18.72 23.28 13.93
C LEU A 342 19.41 22.33 12.93
N PRO A 343 20.71 22.00 13.08
CA PRO A 343 21.41 21.12 12.14
C PRO A 343 20.77 19.75 11.96
N PRO A 344 20.22 19.07 12.99
CA PRO A 344 19.47 17.83 12.79
C PRO A 344 18.28 17.96 11.83
N TRP A 345 17.49 19.03 11.94
CA TRP A 345 16.40 19.31 11.00
C TRP A 345 16.93 19.62 9.60
N GLY A 346 17.99 20.44 9.50
CA GLY A 346 18.63 20.76 8.23
C GLY A 346 19.22 19.53 7.54
N GLY A 347 19.86 18.63 8.29
CA GLY A 347 20.41 17.37 7.78
C GLY A 347 19.33 16.40 7.30
N LEU A 348 18.23 16.29 8.05
CA LEU A 348 17.05 15.53 7.62
C LEU A 348 16.50 16.07 6.29
N ALA A 349 16.25 17.39 6.22
CA ALA A 349 15.71 18.04 5.03
C ALA A 349 16.65 17.95 3.82
N LEU A 350 17.95 18.17 4.02
CA LEU A 350 18.94 18.14 2.94
C LEU A 350 19.11 16.73 2.35
N LEU A 351 19.31 15.72 3.21
CA LEU A 351 19.55 14.36 2.74
C LEU A 351 18.30 13.75 2.10
N CYS A 352 17.13 13.90 2.72
CA CYS A 352 15.88 13.45 2.10
C CYS A 352 15.57 14.26 0.84
N GLY A 353 15.73 15.59 0.87
CA GLY A 353 15.45 16.45 -0.28
C GLY A 353 16.26 16.08 -1.51
N ILE A 354 17.57 15.88 -1.37
CA ILE A 354 18.43 15.45 -2.49
C ILE A 354 18.04 14.04 -2.95
N ALA A 355 17.96 13.07 -2.04
CA ALA A 355 17.69 11.69 -2.40
C ALA A 355 16.32 11.51 -3.06
N TRP A 356 15.28 12.16 -2.54
CA TRP A 356 13.92 12.07 -3.06
C TRP A 356 13.76 12.82 -4.37
N LEU A 357 14.42 13.97 -4.55
CA LEU A 357 14.42 14.67 -5.83
C LEU A 357 15.05 13.80 -6.94
N VAL A 358 16.20 13.19 -6.68
CA VAL A 358 16.86 12.29 -7.64
C VAL A 358 15.99 11.08 -7.98
N GLN A 359 15.30 10.51 -6.99
CA GLN A 359 14.40 9.37 -7.20
C GLN A 359 13.15 9.72 -8.01
N MET A 360 12.52 10.85 -7.70
CA MET A 360 11.19 11.19 -8.20
C MET A 360 11.23 11.96 -9.52
N LEU A 361 12.31 12.70 -9.79
CA LEU A 361 12.44 13.54 -10.99
C LEU A 361 12.26 12.75 -12.30
N PRO A 362 12.91 11.59 -12.53
CA PRO A 362 12.76 10.86 -13.79
C PRO A 362 11.46 10.02 -13.88
N THR A 363 10.68 9.91 -12.80
CA THR A 363 9.56 8.97 -12.67
C THR A 363 8.27 9.71 -12.36
N VAL A 364 7.87 9.74 -11.09
CA VAL A 364 6.57 10.23 -10.64
C VAL A 364 6.41 11.74 -10.90
N LEU A 365 7.44 12.56 -10.70
CA LEU A 365 7.34 14.00 -10.96
C LEU A 365 7.23 14.29 -12.45
N ALA A 366 8.01 13.60 -13.28
CA ALA A 366 7.91 13.71 -14.72
C ALA A 366 6.51 13.31 -15.20
N GLN A 367 5.97 12.19 -14.74
CA GLN A 367 4.60 11.78 -15.06
C GLN A 367 3.55 12.77 -14.53
N SER A 368 3.74 13.33 -13.34
CA SER A 368 2.76 14.28 -12.78
C SER A 368 2.69 15.60 -13.57
N LEU A 369 3.76 15.96 -14.29
CA LEU A 369 3.83 17.14 -15.14
C LEU A 369 3.26 16.87 -16.54
N ASP A 370 3.53 15.70 -17.10
CA ASP A 370 3.11 15.31 -18.44
C ASP A 370 1.70 14.67 -18.47
N GLY A 371 1.25 14.13 -17.33
CA GLY A 371 0.05 13.31 -17.21
C GLY A 371 -1.26 14.10 -17.18
N GLN A 372 -2.30 13.52 -17.78
CA GLN A 372 -3.61 14.15 -17.84
C GLN A 372 -4.31 14.15 -16.47
N ASN A 373 -4.99 15.25 -16.14
CA ASN A 373 -5.80 15.41 -14.91
C ASN A 373 -5.03 15.22 -13.59
N MET A 374 -3.70 15.26 -13.61
CA MET A 374 -2.85 15.28 -12.42
C MET A 374 -2.88 16.66 -11.75
N LEU A 375 -2.67 16.70 -10.43
CA LEU A 375 -2.47 17.92 -9.63
C LEU A 375 -3.47 19.06 -9.91
N ARG A 376 -4.72 18.89 -9.47
CA ARG A 376 -5.80 19.88 -9.68
C ARG A 376 -6.36 20.44 -8.38
N LEU A 377 -6.81 21.69 -8.42
CA LEU A 377 -7.59 22.26 -7.32
C LEU A 377 -8.98 21.64 -7.29
N HIS A 378 -9.45 21.34 -6.09
CA HIS A 378 -10.74 20.70 -5.85
C HIS A 378 -11.24 21.12 -4.47
N PHE A 379 -12.50 20.87 -4.13
CA PHE A 379 -12.98 20.99 -2.75
C PHE A 379 -13.93 19.84 -2.42
N ASN A 380 -13.95 19.41 -1.15
CA ASN A 380 -14.91 18.43 -0.63
C ASN A 380 -14.71 17.02 -1.19
N TRP A 381 -13.45 16.55 -1.14
CA TRP A 381 -12.99 15.20 -1.51
C TRP A 381 -13.86 14.53 -2.60
N VAL A 382 -14.51 13.40 -2.35
CA VAL A 382 -15.39 12.74 -3.34
C VAL A 382 -16.89 12.98 -3.11
N ASN A 383 -17.23 13.92 -2.23
CA ASN A 383 -18.62 14.21 -1.84
C ASN A 383 -19.28 15.24 -2.79
N ALA A 384 -18.99 15.14 -4.09
CA ALA A 384 -19.56 15.97 -5.13
C ALA A 384 -20.08 15.10 -6.28
N GLU A 385 -21.14 15.56 -6.93
CA GLU A 385 -21.65 15.04 -8.20
C GLU A 385 -20.86 15.60 -9.38
N ALA A 386 -21.06 15.01 -10.56
CA ALA A 386 -20.38 15.44 -11.79
C ALA A 386 -20.71 16.90 -12.19
N ASP A 387 -21.89 17.40 -11.79
CA ASP A 387 -22.32 18.79 -12.01
C ASP A 387 -21.83 19.76 -10.91
N GLY A 388 -21.05 19.27 -9.94
CA GLY A 388 -20.53 20.03 -8.81
C GLY A 388 -21.49 20.20 -7.63
N SER A 389 -22.69 19.62 -7.68
CA SER A 389 -23.61 19.61 -6.54
C SER A 389 -23.15 18.65 -5.42
N LEU A 390 -23.63 18.86 -4.20
CA LEU A 390 -23.26 18.02 -3.05
C LEU A 390 -24.06 16.71 -3.03
N LYS A 391 -23.38 15.57 -2.88
CA LYS A 391 -24.04 14.27 -2.62
C LYS A 391 -24.68 14.23 -1.25
N ASP A 392 -23.94 14.65 -0.23
CA ASP A 392 -24.43 14.87 1.11
C ASP A 392 -23.96 16.22 1.65
N ASN A 393 -24.65 16.70 2.68
CA ASN A 393 -24.11 17.79 3.49
C ASN A 393 -22.69 17.44 3.97
N TYR A 394 -21.78 18.40 3.86
CA TYR A 394 -20.35 18.24 4.16
C TYR A 394 -20.06 17.55 5.50
N PHE A 395 -20.69 18.01 6.59
CA PHE A 395 -20.44 17.44 7.91
C PHE A 395 -21.09 16.06 8.05
N TRP A 396 -22.29 15.90 7.51
CA TRP A 396 -22.98 14.60 7.54
C TRP A 396 -22.20 13.54 6.77
N PHE A 397 -21.60 13.90 5.64
CA PHE A 397 -20.73 13.02 4.87
C PHE A 397 -19.61 12.42 5.73
N TYR A 398 -18.89 13.26 6.46
CA TYR A 398 -17.82 12.78 7.35
C TYR A 398 -18.34 12.05 8.59
N ILE A 399 -19.45 12.52 9.18
CA ILE A 399 -20.07 11.85 10.34
C ILE A 399 -20.52 10.43 9.98
N LYS A 400 -21.20 10.24 8.84
CA LYS A 400 -21.68 8.91 8.47
C LYS A 400 -20.55 7.97 8.06
N ASN A 401 -19.47 8.49 7.48
CA ASN A 401 -18.35 7.70 6.97
C ASN A 401 -17.31 7.35 8.05
N ILE A 402 -16.94 8.31 8.90
CA ILE A 402 -15.91 8.14 9.94
C ILE A 402 -16.55 7.82 11.30
N GLY A 403 -17.80 8.23 11.52
CA GLY A 403 -18.57 7.87 12.72
C GLY A 403 -18.11 8.62 13.96
N LEU A 404 -18.02 7.86 15.06
CA LEU A 404 -17.75 8.38 16.39
C LEU A 404 -16.45 9.21 16.47
N VAL A 405 -15.41 8.81 15.74
CA VAL A 405 -14.13 9.52 15.78
C VAL A 405 -14.30 10.95 15.29
N TYR A 406 -14.99 11.17 14.17
CA TYR A 406 -15.19 12.51 13.61
C TYR A 406 -15.99 13.42 14.55
N LEU A 407 -17.06 12.89 15.15
CA LEU A 407 -17.89 13.63 16.12
C LEU A 407 -17.09 14.12 17.34
N LEU A 408 -16.06 13.37 17.74
CA LEU A 408 -15.29 13.64 18.95
C LEU A 408 -13.98 14.40 18.68
N LEU A 409 -13.63 14.73 17.44
CA LEU A 409 -12.36 15.40 17.12
C LEU A 409 -12.19 16.75 17.83
N ILE A 410 -13.22 17.60 17.82
CA ILE A 410 -13.15 18.92 18.47
C ILE A 410 -13.00 18.79 19.99
N PRO A 411 -13.88 18.04 20.72
CA PRO A 411 -13.68 17.79 22.14
C PRO A 411 -12.32 17.14 22.46
N ALA A 412 -11.88 16.20 21.64
CA ALA A 412 -10.60 15.51 21.85
C ALA A 412 -9.41 16.45 21.70
N TRP A 413 -9.44 17.36 20.72
CA TRP A 413 -8.41 18.38 20.54
C TRP A 413 -8.36 19.37 21.71
N LEU A 414 -9.53 19.79 22.22
CA LEU A 414 -9.62 20.64 23.41
C LEU A 414 -9.10 19.92 24.68
N HIS A 415 -9.31 18.61 24.80
CA HIS A 415 -8.78 17.80 25.91
C HIS A 415 -7.27 17.48 25.77
N ALA A 416 -6.74 17.49 24.54
CA ALA A 416 -5.36 17.11 24.24
C ALA A 416 -4.33 18.08 24.83
N ALA A 417 -3.17 17.54 25.22
CA ALA A 417 -2.02 18.30 25.67
C ALA A 417 -1.35 19.05 24.51
N ARG A 418 -0.53 20.06 24.83
CA ARG A 418 0.13 20.92 23.82
C ARG A 418 0.87 20.13 22.74
N LYS A 419 1.74 19.18 23.11
CA LYS A 419 2.52 18.36 22.16
C LYS A 419 1.60 17.56 21.21
N GLN A 420 0.52 17.01 21.75
CA GLN A 420 -0.48 16.24 21.01
C GLN A 420 -1.25 17.11 20.01
N ARG A 421 -1.62 18.33 20.42
CA ARG A 421 -2.26 19.31 19.52
C ARG A 421 -1.35 19.71 18.36
N TRP A 422 -0.05 19.85 18.57
CA TRP A 422 0.90 20.16 17.50
C TRP A 422 1.09 19.00 16.53
N LEU A 423 1.14 17.76 17.02
CA LEU A 423 1.16 16.59 16.15
C LEU A 423 -0.11 16.54 15.28
N TYR A 424 -1.28 16.72 15.91
CA TYR A 424 -2.55 16.73 15.20
C TYR A 424 -2.72 17.93 14.26
N ALA A 425 -2.09 19.08 14.56
CA ALA A 425 -2.07 20.22 13.65
C ALA A 425 -1.39 19.88 12.30
N GLY A 426 -0.36 19.03 12.30
CA GLY A 426 0.18 18.49 11.05
C GLY A 426 -0.82 17.62 10.31
N GLY A 427 -1.62 16.83 11.04
CA GLY A 427 -2.77 16.12 10.47
C GLY A 427 -3.83 17.05 9.86
N LEU A 428 -4.12 18.20 10.49
CA LEU A 428 -5.05 19.18 9.94
C LEU A 428 -4.53 19.84 8.65
N VAL A 429 -3.23 20.05 8.53
CA VAL A 429 -2.60 20.51 7.27
C VAL A 429 -2.76 19.45 6.18
N ILE A 430 -2.55 18.17 6.52
CA ILE A 430 -2.79 17.06 5.58
C ILE A 430 -4.25 17.02 5.13
N TRP A 431 -5.20 17.12 6.07
CA TRP A 431 -6.63 17.14 5.77
C TRP A 431 -6.99 18.33 4.87
N ALA A 432 -6.56 19.55 5.22
CA ALA A 432 -6.82 20.74 4.42
C ALA A 432 -6.24 20.62 3.00
N LEU A 433 -5.06 20.02 2.86
CA LEU A 433 -4.45 19.77 1.57
C LEU A 433 -5.25 18.73 0.75
N ALA A 434 -5.64 17.62 1.36
CA ALA A 434 -6.41 16.56 0.71
C ALA A 434 -7.85 16.98 0.37
N GLU A 435 -8.40 17.96 1.08
CA GLU A 435 -9.67 18.59 0.74
C GLU A 435 -9.55 19.51 -0.48
N CYS A 436 -8.44 20.23 -0.59
CA CYS A 436 -8.29 21.33 -1.55
C CYS A 436 -7.52 20.98 -2.83
N ILE A 437 -6.74 19.89 -2.83
CA ILE A 437 -5.86 19.49 -3.94
C ILE A 437 -6.00 18.00 -4.18
N VAL A 438 -6.19 17.63 -5.44
CA VAL A 438 -6.23 16.25 -5.91
C VAL A 438 -4.92 15.92 -6.62
N PHE A 439 -4.23 14.87 -6.15
CA PHE A 439 -2.90 14.50 -6.63
C PHE A 439 -2.90 13.50 -7.79
N GLN A 440 -3.99 12.76 -7.99
CA GLN A 440 -4.14 11.72 -9.01
C GLN A 440 -5.45 11.90 -9.80
N PRO A 441 -5.60 11.30 -10.99
CA PRO A 441 -6.84 11.40 -11.77
C PRO A 441 -8.06 10.96 -10.94
N ASN A 442 -7.92 9.91 -10.13
CA ASN A 442 -8.94 9.48 -9.18
C ASN A 442 -8.95 10.37 -7.92
N THR A 443 -10.01 11.14 -7.71
CA THR A 443 -10.20 11.93 -6.49
C THR A 443 -10.25 11.05 -5.23
N TYR A 444 -10.70 9.79 -5.36
CA TYR A 444 -10.79 8.84 -4.24
C TYR A 444 -9.43 8.59 -3.57
N ASP A 445 -8.32 8.61 -4.31
CA ASP A 445 -6.98 8.29 -3.82
C ASP A 445 -6.45 9.24 -2.75
N ASN A 446 -7.03 10.45 -2.63
CA ASN A 446 -6.77 11.34 -1.50
C ASN A 446 -7.10 10.70 -0.14
N ASN A 447 -7.89 9.61 -0.12
CA ASN A 447 -8.10 8.81 1.10
C ASN A 447 -6.77 8.42 1.74
N LYS A 448 -5.72 8.08 0.98
CA LYS A 448 -4.39 7.68 1.49
C LYS A 448 -3.79 8.76 2.41
N LEU A 449 -4.05 10.04 2.15
CA LEU A 449 -3.68 11.17 3.02
C LEU A 449 -4.67 11.35 4.17
N LEU A 450 -5.96 11.29 3.89
CA LEU A 450 -7.02 11.43 4.89
C LEU A 450 -6.92 10.37 6.00
N TYR A 451 -6.51 9.14 5.69
CA TYR A 451 -6.27 8.10 6.71
C TYR A 451 -5.07 8.43 7.63
N VAL A 452 -4.08 9.20 7.16
CA VAL A 452 -3.00 9.70 8.02
C VAL A 452 -3.49 10.81 8.96
N TRP A 453 -4.41 11.67 8.51
CA TRP A 453 -5.09 12.58 9.42
C TRP A 453 -5.97 11.82 10.43
N HIS A 454 -6.74 10.85 9.95
CA HIS A 454 -7.65 10.06 10.76
C HIS A 454 -6.93 9.26 11.85
N MET A 455 -5.79 8.62 11.55
CA MET A 455 -5.00 7.87 12.55
C MET A 455 -4.58 8.76 13.73
N LEU A 456 -4.21 10.03 13.47
CA LEU A 456 -3.87 10.99 14.51
C LEU A 456 -5.10 11.43 15.30
N GLY A 457 -6.25 11.53 14.62
CA GLY A 457 -7.56 11.74 15.26
C GLY A 457 -7.94 10.60 16.22
N CYS A 458 -7.76 9.34 15.81
CA CYS A 458 -8.01 8.17 16.63
C CYS A 458 -7.19 8.18 17.93
N ILE A 459 -5.94 8.63 17.88
CA ILE A 459 -5.09 8.79 19.06
C ILE A 459 -5.71 9.79 20.06
N LEU A 460 -6.15 10.96 19.60
CA LEU A 460 -6.76 11.97 20.47
C LEU A 460 -8.12 11.51 21.03
N VAL A 461 -8.96 10.92 20.18
CA VAL A 461 -10.29 10.46 20.58
C VAL A 461 -10.19 9.31 21.58
N ALA A 462 -9.25 8.37 21.39
CA ALA A 462 -9.00 7.31 22.36
C ALA A 462 -8.62 7.87 23.74
N GLN A 463 -7.78 8.92 23.78
CA GLN A 463 -7.44 9.59 25.03
C GLN A 463 -8.67 10.17 25.73
N LEU A 464 -9.50 10.92 24.99
CA LEU A 464 -10.73 11.51 25.53
C LEU A 464 -11.66 10.43 26.09
N LEU A 465 -11.92 9.37 25.32
CA LEU A 465 -12.86 8.31 25.67
C LEU A 465 -12.41 7.55 26.92
N VAL A 466 -11.13 7.16 27.00
CA VAL A 466 -10.59 6.47 28.18
C VAL A 466 -10.62 7.38 29.41
N ASP A 467 -10.20 8.65 29.28
CA ASP A 467 -10.21 9.60 30.41
C ASP A 467 -11.63 9.89 30.88
N ALA A 468 -12.60 9.98 29.97
CA ALA A 468 -14.01 10.13 30.32
C ALA A 468 -14.57 8.88 31.02
N ALA A 469 -14.26 7.68 30.51
CA ALA A 469 -14.70 6.42 31.10
C ALA A 469 -14.12 6.23 32.52
N LEU A 470 -12.89 6.67 32.77
CA LEU A 470 -12.28 6.62 34.10
C LEU A 470 -12.98 7.51 35.13
N LYS A 471 -13.78 8.50 34.73
CA LYS A 471 -14.63 9.29 35.63
C LYS A 471 -15.84 8.50 36.14
N ILE A 472 -16.24 7.44 35.43
CA ILE A 472 -17.33 6.56 35.85
C ILE A 472 -16.81 5.64 36.96
N ARG A 473 -17.21 5.91 38.21
CA ARG A 473 -16.74 5.16 39.40
C ARG A 473 -17.20 3.69 39.39
N SER A 474 -18.41 3.43 38.90
CA SER A 474 -18.98 2.08 38.87
C SER A 474 -18.37 1.26 37.75
N ILE A 475 -17.70 0.16 38.11
CA ILE A 475 -17.00 -0.70 37.15
C ILE A 475 -17.95 -1.27 36.09
N PRO A 476 -19.14 -1.82 36.43
CA PRO A 476 -20.08 -2.32 35.42
C PRO A 476 -20.51 -1.24 34.41
N TRP A 477 -20.87 -0.04 34.87
CA TRP A 477 -21.29 1.04 33.99
C TRP A 477 -20.15 1.56 33.11
N ARG A 478 -18.93 1.61 33.65
CA ARG A 478 -17.72 1.96 32.88
C ARG A 478 -17.45 0.92 31.79
N SER A 479 -17.51 -0.36 32.12
CA SER A 479 -17.31 -1.45 31.16
C SER A 479 -18.40 -1.47 30.09
N LEU A 480 -19.66 -1.26 30.46
CA LEU A 480 -20.78 -1.14 29.52
C LEU A 480 -20.59 0.06 28.58
N ALA A 481 -20.25 1.23 29.11
CA ALA A 481 -20.03 2.42 28.30
C ALA A 481 -18.90 2.23 27.28
N LEU A 482 -17.77 1.67 27.71
CA LEU A 482 -16.65 1.34 26.81
C LEU A 482 -17.05 0.26 25.79
N GLY A 483 -17.76 -0.79 26.22
CA GLY A 483 -18.25 -1.85 25.35
C GLY A 483 -19.17 -1.33 24.25
N CYS A 484 -20.19 -0.55 24.60
CA CYS A 484 -21.09 0.09 23.63
C CYS A 484 -20.33 1.04 22.69
N THR A 485 -19.37 1.80 23.23
CA THR A 485 -18.52 2.70 22.44
C THR A 485 -17.72 1.92 21.40
N CYS A 486 -17.07 0.82 21.79
CA CYS A 486 -16.35 -0.04 20.86
C CYS A 486 -17.28 -0.63 19.81
N VAL A 487 -18.42 -1.20 20.20
CA VAL A 487 -19.39 -1.78 19.24
C VAL A 487 -19.83 -0.74 18.21
N ILE A 488 -20.27 0.45 18.66
CA ILE A 488 -20.72 1.52 17.75
C ILE A 488 -19.58 1.97 16.82
N ALA A 489 -18.36 2.05 17.35
CA ALA A 489 -17.21 2.50 16.57
C ALA A 489 -16.65 1.45 15.62
N THR A 490 -16.93 0.15 15.80
CA THR A 490 -16.27 -0.92 15.01
C THR A 490 -17.21 -1.88 14.29
N LEU A 491 -18.52 -1.87 14.57
CA LEU A 491 -19.45 -2.88 14.03
C LEU A 491 -19.43 -2.95 12.51
N GLY A 492 -19.39 -1.80 11.81
CA GLY A 492 -19.34 -1.78 10.36
C GLY A 492 -18.11 -2.48 9.81
N SER A 493 -16.93 -2.20 10.38
CA SER A 493 -15.67 -2.83 9.99
C SER A 493 -15.63 -4.32 10.35
N VAL A 494 -16.19 -4.74 11.49
CA VAL A 494 -16.31 -6.16 11.84
C VAL A 494 -17.13 -6.91 10.78
N LEU A 495 -18.26 -6.34 10.34
CA LEU A 495 -19.09 -6.93 9.29
C LEU A 495 -18.37 -6.99 7.94
N THR A 496 -17.68 -5.91 7.54
CA THR A 496 -16.88 -5.88 6.30
C THR A 496 -15.75 -6.91 6.33
N VAL A 497 -14.97 -6.99 7.41
CA VAL A 497 -13.89 -7.97 7.55
C VAL A 497 -14.45 -9.40 7.55
N THR A 498 -15.59 -9.62 8.22
CA THR A 498 -16.25 -10.93 8.22
C THR A 498 -16.72 -11.32 6.82
N ARG A 499 -17.17 -10.36 6.01
CA ARG A 499 -17.50 -10.62 4.61
C ARG A 499 -16.29 -11.11 3.83
N GLU A 500 -15.14 -10.48 4.00
CA GLU A 500 -13.90 -10.91 3.33
C GLU A 500 -13.44 -12.31 3.76
N VAL A 501 -13.73 -12.75 4.99
CA VAL A 501 -13.45 -14.13 5.43
C VAL A 501 -14.20 -15.18 4.59
N PHE A 502 -15.38 -14.84 4.04
CA PHE A 502 -16.21 -15.72 3.21
C PHE A 502 -16.10 -15.42 1.70
N SER A 503 -15.31 -14.42 1.34
CA SER A 503 -15.15 -13.90 -0.02
C SER A 503 -14.23 -14.81 -0.82
N ASP A 504 -14.74 -15.35 -1.91
CA ASP A 504 -13.99 -16.25 -2.80
C ASP A 504 -14.41 -16.02 -4.25
N TYR A 505 -13.46 -15.54 -5.06
CA TYR A 505 -13.64 -15.20 -6.46
C TYR A 505 -12.54 -15.84 -7.29
N GLN A 506 -12.90 -16.60 -8.32
CA GLN A 506 -11.92 -17.12 -9.27
C GLN A 506 -11.35 -15.95 -10.09
N HIS A 507 -10.02 -15.80 -10.09
CA HIS A 507 -9.30 -14.89 -10.99
C HIS A 507 -8.87 -15.58 -12.28
N TRP A 508 -8.30 -16.79 -12.16
CA TRP A 508 -7.78 -17.54 -13.31
C TRP A 508 -8.18 -19.01 -13.26
N SER A 509 -8.60 -19.52 -14.40
CA SER A 509 -8.81 -20.95 -14.67
C SER A 509 -7.48 -21.70 -14.79
N ALA A 510 -7.55 -23.03 -14.76
CA ALA A 510 -6.37 -23.87 -14.98
C ALA A 510 -5.74 -23.65 -16.38
N ASP A 511 -6.57 -23.38 -17.39
CA ASP A 511 -6.13 -23.12 -18.75
C ASP A 511 -5.37 -21.80 -18.89
N GLU A 512 -5.84 -20.74 -18.23
CA GLU A 512 -5.13 -19.44 -18.20
C GLU A 512 -3.81 -19.53 -17.43
N VAL A 513 -3.76 -20.33 -16.36
CA VAL A 513 -2.53 -20.62 -15.63
C VAL A 513 -1.53 -21.38 -16.50
N ALA A 514 -1.99 -22.37 -17.27
CA ALA A 514 -1.17 -23.12 -18.20
C ALA A 514 -0.62 -22.22 -19.33
N LEU A 515 -1.46 -21.34 -19.89
CA LEU A 515 -1.03 -20.33 -20.86
C LEU A 515 0.06 -19.42 -20.29
N ALA A 516 -0.15 -18.87 -19.09
CA ALA A 516 0.85 -18.02 -18.44
C ALA A 516 2.19 -18.75 -18.23
N GLN A 517 2.14 -20.03 -17.84
CA GLN A 517 3.34 -20.83 -17.71
C GLN A 517 4.07 -20.98 -19.04
N TYR A 518 3.34 -21.34 -20.11
CA TYR A 518 3.91 -21.49 -21.44
C TYR A 518 4.56 -20.19 -21.94
N ILE A 519 3.90 -19.04 -21.74
CA ILE A 519 4.44 -17.73 -22.10
C ILE A 519 5.76 -17.46 -21.39
N ARG A 520 5.85 -17.73 -20.08
CA ARG A 520 7.10 -17.50 -19.33
C ARG A 520 8.27 -18.33 -19.83
N GLU A 521 8.00 -19.56 -20.27
CA GLU A 521 9.01 -20.53 -20.69
C GLU A 521 9.47 -20.31 -22.14
N ASN A 522 8.60 -19.79 -23.02
CA ASN A 522 8.83 -19.78 -24.45
C ASN A 522 8.88 -18.39 -25.10
N ALA A 523 8.20 -17.38 -24.56
CA ALA A 523 8.20 -16.03 -25.14
C ALA A 523 9.44 -15.23 -24.71
N ALA A 524 9.97 -14.40 -25.61
CA ALA A 524 11.01 -13.43 -25.28
C ALA A 524 10.58 -12.47 -24.16
N SER A 525 11.54 -11.90 -23.43
CA SER A 525 11.28 -11.04 -22.26
C SER A 525 10.62 -9.72 -22.61
N ASP A 526 10.95 -9.19 -23.78
CA ASP A 526 10.49 -7.92 -24.33
C ASP A 526 9.29 -8.06 -25.28
N ALA A 527 8.81 -9.30 -25.50
CA ALA A 527 7.71 -9.62 -26.39
C ALA A 527 6.44 -8.81 -26.08
N LEU A 528 5.84 -8.25 -27.12
CA LEU A 528 4.59 -7.49 -27.06
C LEU A 528 3.42 -8.36 -27.50
N PHE A 529 2.45 -8.51 -26.60
CA PHE A 529 1.22 -9.26 -26.87
C PHE A 529 0.06 -8.31 -27.16
N LEU A 530 -0.75 -8.65 -28.15
CA LEU A 530 -2.10 -8.12 -28.29
C LEU A 530 -3.05 -9.00 -27.48
N THR A 531 -3.75 -8.38 -26.53
CA THR A 531 -4.79 -8.97 -25.67
C THR A 531 -5.99 -8.03 -25.63
N SER A 532 -7.13 -8.44 -25.08
CA SER A 532 -8.17 -7.50 -24.63
C SER A 532 -7.65 -6.57 -23.53
N ASP A 533 -8.43 -5.55 -23.16
CA ASP A 533 -8.10 -4.66 -22.04
C ASP A 533 -8.39 -5.27 -20.66
N SER A 534 -8.83 -6.54 -20.61
CA SER A 534 -9.12 -7.26 -19.36
C SER A 534 -7.98 -7.16 -18.34
N HIS A 535 -8.32 -6.63 -17.17
CA HIS A 535 -7.39 -6.45 -16.06
C HIS A 535 -6.85 -7.75 -15.46
N THR A 536 -7.47 -8.90 -15.78
CA THR A 536 -7.05 -10.24 -15.37
C THR A 536 -6.32 -11.00 -16.48
N THR A 537 -5.89 -10.36 -17.58
CA THR A 537 -5.18 -11.08 -18.64
C THR A 537 -3.94 -11.84 -18.09
N PRO A 538 -3.84 -13.17 -18.28
CA PRO A 538 -2.75 -13.97 -17.71
C PRO A 538 -1.38 -13.61 -18.32
N VAL A 539 -1.38 -13.06 -19.54
CA VAL A 539 -0.19 -12.60 -20.27
C VAL A 539 0.59 -11.57 -19.47
N PHE A 540 -0.10 -10.57 -18.93
CA PHE A 540 0.52 -9.58 -18.07
C PHE A 540 0.56 -10.05 -16.63
N SER A 541 -0.59 -10.41 -16.05
CA SER A 541 -0.72 -10.59 -14.60
C SER A 541 0.04 -11.78 -14.02
N LEU A 542 0.25 -12.84 -14.81
CA LEU A 542 0.94 -14.07 -14.34
C LEU A 542 2.25 -14.35 -15.08
N ALA A 543 2.37 -13.93 -16.34
CA ALA A 543 3.59 -14.11 -17.14
C ALA A 543 4.47 -12.86 -17.21
N GLY A 544 3.97 -11.69 -16.82
CA GLY A 544 4.74 -10.45 -16.79
C GLY A 544 5.25 -10.01 -18.15
N ARG A 545 4.50 -10.29 -19.24
CA ARG A 545 4.81 -9.78 -20.58
C ARG A 545 4.12 -8.45 -20.84
N ARG A 546 4.68 -7.70 -21.81
CA ARG A 546 4.12 -6.43 -22.23
C ARG A 546 2.85 -6.67 -23.04
N ILE A 547 1.88 -5.79 -22.88
CA ILE A 547 0.64 -5.82 -23.67
C ILE A 547 0.45 -4.49 -24.39
N LEU A 548 -0.21 -4.54 -25.56
CA LEU A 548 -0.44 -3.34 -26.37
C LEU A 548 -1.24 -2.29 -25.61
N CYS A 549 -2.35 -2.69 -24.97
CA CYS A 549 -3.19 -1.82 -24.17
C CYS A 549 -3.77 -2.58 -22.97
N GLY A 550 -3.46 -2.12 -21.77
CA GLY A 550 -4.05 -2.62 -20.53
C GLY A 550 -5.34 -1.92 -20.16
N SER A 551 -6.00 -2.44 -19.12
CA SER A 551 -7.29 -1.93 -18.65
C SER A 551 -7.30 -0.43 -18.41
N GLY A 552 -8.35 0.23 -18.94
CA GLY A 552 -8.63 1.64 -18.70
C GLY A 552 -8.63 1.99 -17.21
N SER A 553 -9.07 1.09 -16.31
CA SER A 553 -9.07 1.33 -14.86
C SER A 553 -7.67 1.47 -14.27
N TYR A 554 -6.62 1.01 -14.93
CA TYR A 554 -5.24 1.22 -14.47
C TYR A 554 -4.60 2.40 -15.19
N VAL A 555 -4.56 2.35 -16.52
CA VAL A 555 -3.79 3.31 -17.33
C VAL A 555 -4.35 4.73 -17.19
N TYR A 556 -5.68 4.89 -17.08
CA TYR A 556 -6.31 6.20 -16.84
C TYR A 556 -5.94 6.76 -15.46
N TYR A 557 -6.03 5.96 -14.40
CA TYR A 557 -5.73 6.42 -13.03
C TYR A 557 -4.23 6.57 -12.75
N HIS A 558 -3.37 6.04 -13.61
CA HIS A 558 -1.94 6.37 -13.65
C HIS A 558 -1.63 7.65 -14.43
N GLY A 559 -2.64 8.27 -15.05
CA GLY A 559 -2.51 9.53 -15.80
C GLY A 559 -1.85 9.34 -17.17
N MET A 560 -2.01 8.17 -17.78
CA MET A 560 -1.47 7.85 -19.11
C MET A 560 -2.43 8.31 -20.22
N ASP A 561 -1.88 8.84 -21.31
CA ASP A 561 -2.61 8.92 -22.59
C ASP A 561 -2.35 7.64 -23.38
N TYR A 562 -3.40 6.85 -23.59
CA TYR A 562 -3.34 5.52 -24.20
C TYR A 562 -4.26 5.40 -25.41
N THR A 563 -4.72 6.55 -25.94
CA THR A 563 -5.74 6.59 -27.00
C THR A 563 -5.28 5.87 -28.27
N GLN A 564 -3.99 5.96 -28.61
CA GLN A 564 -3.44 5.34 -29.81
C GLN A 564 -3.38 3.81 -29.67
N GLU A 565 -2.93 3.32 -28.52
CA GLU A 565 -2.86 1.91 -28.17
C GLU A 565 -4.25 1.28 -28.13
N ALA A 566 -5.23 1.95 -27.50
CA ALA A 566 -6.62 1.49 -27.45
C ALA A 566 -7.23 1.39 -28.86
N ASN A 567 -7.06 2.43 -29.68
CA ASN A 567 -7.56 2.41 -31.07
C ASN A 567 -6.89 1.31 -31.90
N ALA A 568 -5.58 1.11 -31.72
CA ALA A 568 -4.86 0.06 -32.41
C ALA A 568 -5.34 -1.34 -31.99
N MET A 569 -5.57 -1.56 -30.69
CA MET A 569 -6.14 -2.81 -30.18
C MET A 569 -7.50 -3.13 -30.82
N HIS A 570 -8.42 -2.15 -30.86
CA HIS A 570 -9.72 -2.33 -31.52
C HIS A 570 -9.58 -2.68 -33.00
N LEU A 571 -8.77 -1.91 -33.74
CA LEU A 571 -8.56 -2.13 -35.18
C LEU A 571 -7.93 -3.50 -35.46
N LEU A 572 -6.95 -3.92 -34.67
CA LEU A 572 -6.28 -5.19 -34.86
C LEU A 572 -7.20 -6.40 -34.60
N TYR A 573 -8.19 -6.31 -33.70
CA TYR A 573 -9.16 -7.38 -33.54
C TYR A 573 -10.28 -7.35 -34.59
N GLU A 574 -10.84 -6.18 -34.92
CA GLU A 574 -12.05 -6.09 -35.75
C GLU A 574 -11.77 -5.94 -37.26
N ALA A 575 -10.62 -5.37 -37.62
CA ALA A 575 -10.20 -5.13 -39.00
C ALA A 575 -8.66 -5.28 -39.13
N PRO A 576 -8.13 -6.49 -38.87
CA PRO A 576 -6.69 -6.72 -38.77
C PRO A 576 -5.94 -6.32 -40.05
N ASP A 577 -4.77 -5.71 -39.86
CA ASP A 577 -3.89 -5.24 -40.92
C ASP A 577 -2.43 -5.53 -40.59
N GLU A 578 -1.69 -6.12 -41.52
CA GLU A 578 -0.27 -6.49 -41.34
C GLU A 578 0.61 -5.26 -41.11
N SER A 579 0.28 -4.11 -41.72
CA SER A 579 1.08 -2.89 -41.57
C SER A 579 0.93 -2.30 -40.17
N LEU A 580 -0.26 -2.38 -39.58
CA LEU A 580 -0.51 -1.95 -38.21
C LEU A 580 0.13 -2.90 -37.18
N LEU A 581 0.11 -4.22 -37.42
CA LEU A 581 0.86 -5.19 -36.60
C LEU A 581 2.35 -4.87 -36.58
N ALA A 582 2.94 -4.63 -37.75
CA ALA A 582 4.35 -4.28 -37.88
C ALA A 582 4.67 -2.90 -37.29
N GLN A 583 3.76 -1.92 -37.41
CA GLN A 583 3.94 -0.58 -36.85
C GLN A 583 4.07 -0.62 -35.32
N TRP A 584 3.26 -1.42 -34.65
CA TRP A 584 3.31 -1.58 -33.19
C TRP A 584 4.34 -2.62 -32.72
N GLY A 585 4.86 -3.45 -33.62
CA GLY A 585 5.76 -4.53 -33.28
C GLY A 585 5.08 -5.59 -32.41
N VAL A 586 3.84 -5.97 -32.75
CA VAL A 586 3.12 -7.04 -32.02
C VAL A 586 3.73 -8.39 -32.40
N ASP A 587 4.17 -9.14 -31.39
CA ASP A 587 4.81 -10.44 -31.58
C ASP A 587 3.81 -11.60 -31.48
N TYR A 588 2.78 -11.45 -30.63
CA TYR A 588 1.79 -12.48 -30.37
C TYR A 588 0.39 -11.90 -30.24
N VAL A 589 -0.63 -12.64 -30.68
CA VAL A 589 -2.04 -12.26 -30.55
C VAL A 589 -2.81 -13.36 -29.82
N LEU A 590 -3.47 -12.99 -28.72
CA LEU A 590 -4.29 -13.89 -27.91
C LEU A 590 -5.77 -13.81 -28.30
N PHE A 591 -6.41 -14.96 -28.44
CA PHE A 591 -7.86 -15.12 -28.51
C PHE A 591 -8.35 -15.93 -27.32
N ASP A 592 -9.22 -15.34 -26.51
CA ASP A 592 -9.83 -15.93 -25.33
C ASP A 592 -11.28 -15.44 -25.13
N SER A 593 -11.92 -15.82 -24.02
CA SER A 593 -13.29 -15.38 -23.74
C SER A 593 -13.45 -13.88 -23.56
N SER A 594 -12.44 -13.16 -23.04
CA SER A 594 -12.50 -11.71 -22.89
C SER A 594 -12.46 -11.00 -24.24
N VAL A 595 -11.57 -11.42 -25.14
CA VAL A 595 -11.49 -10.88 -26.49
C VAL A 595 -12.82 -11.08 -27.23
N ASN A 596 -13.38 -12.29 -27.18
CA ASN A 596 -14.65 -12.60 -27.85
C ASN A 596 -15.86 -11.88 -27.24
N ALA A 597 -15.78 -11.47 -25.97
CA ALA A 597 -16.85 -10.72 -25.32
C ALA A 597 -16.79 -9.22 -25.64
N GLU A 598 -15.59 -8.69 -25.90
CA GLU A 598 -15.35 -7.27 -26.12
C GLU A 598 -15.37 -6.86 -27.60
N PHE A 599 -14.80 -7.69 -28.47
CA PHE A 599 -14.59 -7.36 -29.88
C PHE A 599 -15.35 -8.30 -30.83
N ALA A 600 -15.73 -7.79 -32.00
CA ALA A 600 -16.12 -8.61 -33.14
C ALA A 600 -14.88 -9.19 -33.84
N ALA A 601 -14.11 -10.01 -33.11
CA ALA A 601 -12.74 -10.38 -33.49
C ALA A 601 -12.67 -11.30 -34.74
N ASP A 602 -11.85 -10.94 -35.73
CA ASP A 602 -11.61 -11.74 -36.95
C ASP A 602 -10.45 -12.73 -36.73
N GLU A 603 -10.70 -13.78 -35.95
CA GLU A 603 -9.69 -14.82 -35.71
C GLU A 603 -9.31 -15.59 -37.00
N SER A 604 -10.27 -15.76 -37.93
CA SER A 604 -10.03 -16.44 -39.21
C SER A 604 -8.89 -15.81 -39.99
N TRP A 605 -8.84 -14.48 -40.03
CA TRP A 605 -7.78 -13.75 -40.71
C TRP A 605 -6.38 -14.12 -40.17
N TYR A 606 -6.25 -14.24 -38.84
CA TYR A 606 -5.00 -14.64 -38.18
C TYR A 606 -4.67 -16.12 -38.44
N ALA A 607 -5.66 -17.00 -38.33
CA ALA A 607 -5.47 -18.44 -38.54
C ALA A 607 -5.02 -18.80 -39.97
N GLU A 608 -5.41 -18.00 -40.96
CA GLU A 608 -4.99 -18.17 -42.36
C GLU A 608 -3.53 -17.72 -42.63
N ARG A 609 -2.97 -16.85 -41.78
CA ARG A 609 -1.71 -16.12 -42.06
C ARG A 609 -0.58 -16.47 -41.12
N TYR A 610 -0.89 -16.76 -39.86
CA TYR A 610 0.08 -16.91 -38.80
C TYR A 610 0.03 -18.29 -38.15
N PRO A 611 1.18 -18.86 -37.76
CA PRO A 611 1.21 -20.13 -37.07
C PRO A 611 0.54 -20.03 -35.70
N LEU A 612 -0.25 -21.06 -35.37
CA LEU A 612 -0.76 -21.27 -34.02
C LEU A 612 0.39 -21.68 -33.11
N TRP A 613 0.70 -20.82 -32.14
CA TRP A 613 1.83 -20.95 -31.23
C TRP A 613 1.47 -21.68 -29.92
N TYR A 614 0.24 -21.46 -29.44
CA TYR A 614 -0.30 -22.14 -28.27
C TYR A 614 -1.81 -22.34 -28.42
N GLN A 615 -2.33 -23.46 -27.93
CA GLN A 615 -3.76 -23.72 -27.84
C GLN A 615 -4.08 -24.63 -26.65
N ASN A 616 -5.16 -24.29 -25.95
CA ASN A 616 -5.92 -25.18 -25.08
C ASN A 616 -7.42 -24.93 -25.28
N ASP A 617 -8.24 -25.42 -24.35
CA ASP A 617 -9.71 -25.36 -24.48
C ASP A 617 -10.25 -23.93 -24.41
N SER A 618 -9.56 -23.00 -23.73
CA SER A 618 -10.03 -21.62 -23.53
C SER A 618 -9.25 -20.55 -24.30
N CYS A 619 -8.01 -20.83 -24.72
CA CYS A 619 -7.08 -19.84 -25.26
C CYS A 619 -6.40 -20.33 -26.54
N ARG A 620 -6.24 -19.43 -27.51
CA ARG A 620 -5.43 -19.62 -28.73
C ARG A 620 -4.49 -18.44 -28.91
N VAL A 621 -3.23 -18.69 -29.19
CA VAL A 621 -2.22 -17.64 -29.44
C VAL A 621 -1.58 -17.86 -30.79
N TYR A 622 -1.57 -16.81 -31.62
CA TYR A 622 -0.88 -16.80 -32.91
C TYR A 622 0.43 -16.02 -32.79
N GLN A 623 1.49 -16.53 -33.42
CA GLN A 623 2.80 -15.87 -33.47
C GLN A 623 2.93 -15.05 -34.75
N ILE A 624 3.22 -13.77 -34.62
CA ILE A 624 3.28 -12.79 -35.72
C ILE A 624 4.71 -12.62 -36.24
N THR A 625 5.67 -12.53 -35.32
CA THR A 625 7.10 -12.37 -35.60
C THR A 625 7.86 -13.64 -35.22
N GLU A 626 8.87 -14.00 -36.01
CA GLU A 626 9.72 -15.19 -35.76
C GLU A 626 10.62 -15.07 -34.53
#